data_AF-A0A7H8M235-F1
#
_entry.id   AF-A0A7H8M235-F1
#
_cell.length_a   1.000
_cell.length_b   1.000
_cell.length_c   1.000
_cell.angle_alpha   90.00
_cell.angle_beta   90.00
_cell.angle_gamma   90.00
#
_symmetry.space_group_name_H-M   'P 1'
#
loop_
_entity.id
_entity.type
_entity.pdbx_description
1 polymer ?
#
loop_
_entity_poly.entity_id
_entity_poly.type
_entity_poly.pdbx_seq_one_letter_code
_entity_poly.pdbx_strand_id
1 'polypeptide(L)'
;MPNIGTPELIIILLVVVLIFGSAKLPQLARSLGKSARILKAETKGLREDEDAPADQAATPASAAQPTSQSQGDADARERAARLREEAARLEREAAAAEGGQRPRGALGSGEPIQGVPVSDPDRLRQG
;
A
#
# COMPACT_ATOMS: atom_id res chain seq x y z
N MET A 1 31.89 -41.65 -7.33
CA MET A 1 31.32 -40.37 -7.82
C MET A 1 30.76 -39.64 -6.60
N PRO A 2 30.95 -38.32 -6.47
CA PRO A 2 30.35 -37.57 -5.38
C PRO A 2 28.83 -37.71 -5.48
N ASN A 3 28.24 -38.42 -4.52
CA ASN A 3 26.80 -38.62 -4.45
C ASN A 3 26.22 -37.36 -3.86
N ILE A 4 25.70 -36.47 -4.72
CA ILE A 4 24.86 -35.37 -4.28
C ILE A 4 23.62 -35.99 -3.65
N GLY A 5 23.67 -36.12 -2.33
CA GLY A 5 22.61 -36.65 -1.54
C GLY A 5 21.70 -35.53 -1.03
N THR A 6 20.61 -35.96 -0.40
CA THR A 6 19.77 -35.11 0.43
C THR A 6 20.56 -34.15 1.35
N PRO A 7 21.67 -34.55 2.01
CA PRO A 7 22.43 -33.62 2.86
C PRO A 7 23.06 -32.44 2.10
N GLU A 8 23.67 -32.64 0.92
CA GLU A 8 24.20 -31.50 0.13
C GLU A 8 23.09 -30.53 -0.28
N LEU A 9 21.92 -31.03 -0.66
CA LEU A 9 20.79 -30.19 -1.06
C LEU A 9 20.26 -29.33 0.10
N ILE A 10 20.24 -29.86 1.33
CA ILE A 10 19.88 -29.11 2.53
C ILE A 10 20.89 -27.98 2.78
N ILE A 11 22.20 -28.24 2.63
CA ILE A 11 23.25 -27.23 2.82
C ILE A 11 23.08 -26.09 1.82
N ILE A 12 22.87 -26.41 0.54
CA ILE A 12 22.64 -25.41 -0.51
C ILE A 12 21.38 -24.59 -0.19
N LEU A 13 20.29 -25.24 0.20
CA LEU A 13 19.05 -24.56 0.59
C LEU A 13 19.29 -23.60 1.75
N LEU A 14 20.07 -24.00 2.76
CA LEU A 14 20.41 -23.17 3.90
C LEU A 14 21.16 -21.89 3.46
N VAL A 15 22.13 -22.02 2.57
CA VAL A 15 22.88 -20.87 2.02
C VAL A 15 21.95 -19.92 1.26
N VAL A 16 21.04 -20.45 0.44
CA VAL A 16 20.05 -19.64 -0.28
C VAL A 16 19.12 -18.91 0.70
N VAL A 17 18.65 -19.57 1.77
CA VAL A 17 17.84 -18.94 2.81
C VAL A 17 18.60 -17.83 3.54
N LEU A 18 19.91 -17.99 3.76
CA LEU A 18 20.72 -16.94 4.40
C LEU A 18 20.88 -15.70 3.51
N ILE A 19 21.02 -15.88 2.19
CA ILE A 19 21.18 -14.77 1.24
C ILE A 19 19.85 -14.06 0.98
N PHE A 20 18.78 -14.82 0.73
CA PHE A 20 17.48 -14.26 0.33
C PHE A 20 16.55 -14.00 1.53
N GLY A 21 16.74 -14.69 2.65
CA GLY A 21 15.87 -14.65 3.82
C GLY A 21 14.70 -15.63 3.77
N SER A 22 14.19 -16.01 4.95
CA SER A 22 13.08 -16.96 5.11
C SER A 22 11.75 -16.45 4.54
N ALA A 23 11.56 -15.13 4.43
CA ALA A 23 10.35 -14.53 3.89
C ALA A 23 10.33 -14.46 2.34
N LYS A 24 11.50 -14.35 1.69
CA LYS A 24 11.57 -14.12 0.22
C LYS A 24 11.50 -15.40 -0.59
N LEU A 25 12.09 -16.49 -0.12
CA LEU A 25 11.97 -17.79 -0.78
C LEU A 25 10.53 -18.28 -0.98
N PRO A 26 9.66 -18.30 0.04
CA PRO A 26 8.27 -18.72 -0.14
C PRO A 26 7.49 -17.72 -1.02
N GLN A 27 7.84 -16.43 -0.98
CA GLN A 27 7.22 -15.42 -1.84
C GLN A 27 7.55 -15.67 -3.33
N LEU A 28 8.82 -15.94 -3.66
CA LEU A 28 9.29 -16.28 -5.01
C LEU A 28 8.74 -17.62 -5.49
N ALA A 29 8.73 -18.65 -4.64
CA ALA A 29 8.17 -19.95 -4.98
C ALA A 29 6.67 -19.88 -5.31
N ARG A 30 5.89 -19.08 -4.55
CA ARG A 30 4.45 -18.90 -4.80
C ARG A 30 4.18 -18.16 -6.11
N SER A 31 4.95 -17.12 -6.44
CA SER A 31 4.76 -16.38 -7.70
C SER A 31 5.14 -17.22 -8.91
N LEU A 32 6.29 -17.92 -8.85
CA LEU A 32 6.73 -18.86 -9.89
C LEU A 32 5.75 -20.02 -10.05
N GLY A 33 5.24 -20.58 -8.95
CA GLY A 33 4.25 -21.67 -8.98
C GLY A 33 2.93 -21.25 -9.62
N LYS A 34 2.48 -20.01 -9.40
CA LYS A 34 1.27 -19.47 -10.04
C LYS A 34 1.45 -19.36 -11.55
N SER A 35 2.57 -18.80 -12.02
CA SER A 35 2.88 -18.72 -13.46
C SER A 35 3.03 -20.11 -14.07
N ALA A 36 3.78 -21.01 -13.43
CA ALA A 36 3.97 -22.38 -13.89
C ALA A 36 2.63 -23.15 -13.98
N ARG A 37 1.70 -22.94 -13.04
CA ARG A 37 0.37 -23.58 -13.07
C ARG A 37 -0.48 -23.11 -14.26
N ILE A 38 -0.46 -21.81 -14.56
CA ILE A 38 -1.18 -21.25 -15.70
C ILE A 38 -0.62 -21.81 -17.00
N LEU A 39 0.71 -21.76 -17.16
CA LEU A 39 1.40 -22.32 -18.33
C LEU A 39 1.13 -23.83 -18.48
N LYS A 40 1.13 -24.58 -17.38
CA LYS A 40 0.81 -26.02 -17.38
C LYS A 40 -0.63 -26.28 -17.82
N ALA A 41 -1.59 -25.47 -17.37
CA ALA A 41 -3.00 -25.60 -17.73
C ALA A 41 -3.24 -25.30 -19.20
N GLU A 42 -2.65 -24.22 -19.72
CA GLU A 42 -2.70 -23.89 -21.15
C GLU A 42 -2.05 -25.00 -21.98
N THR A 43 -0.82 -25.41 -21.63
CA THR A 43 -0.09 -26.48 -22.34
C THR A 43 -0.84 -27.82 -22.32
N LYS A 44 -1.60 -28.11 -21.25
CA LYS A 44 -2.40 -29.35 -21.16
C LYS A 44 -3.58 -29.33 -22.13
N GLY A 45 -4.27 -28.20 -22.27
CA GLY A 45 -5.34 -28.04 -23.27
C GLY A 45 -4.84 -28.27 -24.69
N LEU A 46 -3.63 -27.78 -25.03
CA LEU A 46 -3.02 -28.02 -26.35
C LEU A 46 -2.66 -29.50 -26.60
N ARG A 47 -2.39 -30.28 -25.55
CA ARG A 47 -2.07 -31.71 -25.65
C ARG A 47 -3.30 -32.61 -25.61
N GLU A 48 -4.40 -32.14 -25.01
CA GLU A 48 -5.66 -32.87 -24.88
C GLU A 48 -6.54 -32.74 -26.14
N ASP A 49 -6.30 -31.76 -27.02
CA ASP A 49 -6.99 -31.63 -28.31
C ASP A 49 -6.66 -32.77 -29.31
N GLU A 50 -5.65 -33.61 -29.04
CA GLU A 50 -5.35 -34.82 -29.84
C GLU A 50 -6.07 -36.10 -29.35
N ASP A 51 -6.63 -36.11 -28.13
CA ASP A 51 -7.32 -37.28 -27.54
C ASP A 51 -8.45 -36.83 -26.58
N ALA A 52 -9.71 -36.83 -27.05
CA ALA A 52 -10.90 -36.46 -26.26
C ALA A 52 -11.69 -37.72 -25.79
N PRO A 53 -12.45 -37.72 -24.66
CA PRO A 53 -13.27 -36.61 -24.18
C PRO A 53 -12.99 -36.08 -22.77
N ALA A 54 -13.44 -34.83 -22.60
CA ALA A 54 -13.35 -33.95 -21.47
C ALA A 54 -13.89 -34.55 -20.15
N ASP A 55 -13.06 -34.49 -19.12
CA ASP A 55 -13.56 -34.44 -17.76
C ASP A 55 -12.71 -33.49 -16.91
N GLN A 56 -13.41 -32.66 -16.15
CA GLN A 56 -12.89 -31.74 -15.13
C GLN A 56 -12.23 -30.45 -15.64
N ALA A 57 -13.12 -29.53 -16.03
CA ALA A 57 -13.06 -28.17 -15.51
C ALA A 57 -12.95 -28.24 -13.97
N ALA A 58 -11.71 -28.24 -13.46
CA ALA A 58 -11.46 -27.93 -12.07
C ALA A 58 -11.78 -26.45 -11.87
N THR A 59 -13.06 -26.20 -11.57
CA THR A 59 -13.58 -25.07 -10.78
C THR A 59 -12.47 -24.55 -9.85
N PRO A 60 -12.21 -23.24 -9.79
CA PRO A 60 -11.14 -22.69 -8.97
C PRO A 60 -11.43 -23.01 -7.51
N ALA A 61 -10.88 -24.13 -7.03
CA ALA A 61 -10.75 -24.41 -5.62
C ALA A 61 -9.78 -23.37 -5.08
N SER A 62 -10.38 -22.27 -4.63
CA SER A 62 -10.16 -21.69 -3.31
C SER A 62 -9.79 -22.79 -2.31
N ALA A 63 -8.53 -23.24 -2.36
CA ALA A 63 -7.95 -24.21 -1.45
C ALA A 63 -6.41 -24.05 -1.46
N ALA A 64 -5.96 -22.79 -1.45
CA ALA A 64 -4.66 -22.39 -0.93
C ALA A 64 -4.79 -20.96 -0.38
N GLN A 65 -5.68 -20.85 0.60
CA GLN A 65 -5.77 -19.89 1.69
C GLN A 65 -5.54 -18.38 1.41
N PRO A 66 -6.53 -17.52 1.74
CA PRO A 66 -6.36 -16.06 1.76
C PRO A 66 -5.47 -15.55 2.92
N THR A 67 -4.75 -16.42 3.64
CA THR A 67 -3.96 -16.03 4.83
C THR A 67 -2.83 -15.05 4.51
N SER A 68 -2.20 -15.11 3.34
CA SER A 68 -1.06 -14.22 3.04
C SER A 68 -1.46 -12.81 2.56
N GLN A 69 -2.66 -12.64 2.00
CA GLN A 69 -3.21 -11.30 1.73
C GLN A 69 -3.87 -10.73 2.98
N SER A 70 -4.65 -11.55 3.69
CA SER A 70 -5.30 -11.16 4.95
C SER A 70 -4.31 -10.74 6.04
N GLN A 71 -3.13 -11.36 6.15
CA GLN A 71 -2.10 -10.95 7.10
C GLN A 71 -1.53 -9.56 6.77
N GLY A 72 -1.09 -9.32 5.52
CA GLY A 72 -0.56 -8.01 5.13
C GLY A 72 -1.59 -6.87 5.22
N ASP A 73 -2.85 -7.16 4.89
CA ASP A 73 -3.95 -6.21 5.04
C ASP A 73 -4.31 -5.95 6.51
N ALA A 74 -4.25 -6.95 7.38
CA ALA A 74 -4.48 -6.80 8.82
C ALA A 74 -3.35 -5.99 9.48
N ASP A 75 -2.09 -6.29 9.15
CA ASP A 75 -0.92 -5.55 9.63
C ASP A 75 -0.96 -4.06 9.20
N ALA A 76 -1.39 -3.78 7.96
CA ALA A 76 -1.53 -2.41 7.46
C ALA A 76 -2.67 -1.65 8.16
N ARG A 77 -3.80 -2.31 8.41
CA ARG A 77 -4.95 -1.73 9.13
C ARG A 77 -4.61 -1.43 10.59
N GLU A 78 -3.86 -2.31 11.25
CA GLU A 78 -3.43 -2.10 12.64
C GLU A 78 -2.48 -0.90 12.76
N ARG A 79 -1.52 -0.77 11.83
CA ARG A 79 -0.60 0.39 11.79
C ARG A 79 -1.34 1.70 11.54
N ALA A 80 -2.34 1.70 10.64
CA ALA A 80 -3.16 2.87 10.37
C ALA A 80 -4.02 3.28 11.58
N ALA A 81 -4.49 2.32 12.39
CA ALA A 81 -5.21 2.61 13.63
C ALA A 81 -4.30 3.26 14.68
N ARG A 82 -3.09 2.71 14.89
CA ARG A 82 -2.11 3.27 15.84
C ARG A 82 -1.68 4.69 15.51
N LEU A 83 -1.48 5.00 14.22
CA LEU A 83 -1.12 6.36 13.78
C LEU A 83 -2.26 7.38 14.01
N ARG A 84 -3.52 6.97 13.87
CA ARG A 84 -4.67 7.82 14.17
C ARG A 84 -4.80 8.10 15.67
N GLU A 85 -4.52 7.10 16.50
CA GLU A 85 -4.48 7.29 17.95
C GLU A 85 -3.36 8.24 18.37
N GLU A 86 -2.17 8.11 17.78
CA GLU A 86 -1.04 9.00 18.04
C GLU A 86 -1.32 10.44 17.58
N ALA A 87 -1.91 10.62 16.40
CA ALA A 87 -2.34 11.92 15.90
C ALA A 87 -3.41 12.57 16.80
N ALA A 88 -4.40 11.81 17.26
CA ALA A 88 -5.41 12.31 18.18
C ALA A 88 -4.83 12.68 19.56
N ARG A 89 -3.79 11.96 20.00
CA ARG A 89 -3.07 12.27 21.24
C ARG A 89 -2.29 13.57 21.10
N LEU A 90 -1.62 13.78 19.97
CA LEU A 90 -0.92 15.03 19.64
C LEU A 90 -1.88 16.22 19.57
N GLU A 91 -3.05 16.07 18.95
CA GLU A 91 -4.08 17.12 18.92
C GLU A 91 -4.60 17.47 20.31
N ARG A 92 -4.82 16.48 21.19
CA ARG A 92 -5.23 16.72 22.58
C ARG A 92 -4.13 17.41 23.39
N GLU A 93 -2.88 17.05 23.16
CA GLU A 93 -1.73 17.67 23.81
C GLU A 93 -1.53 19.12 23.32
N ALA A 94 -1.70 19.38 22.02
CA ALA A 94 -1.69 20.72 21.44
C ALA A 94 -2.87 21.59 21.92
N ALA A 95 -4.08 21.03 22.01
CA ALA A 95 -5.25 21.73 22.52
C ALA A 95 -5.14 22.02 24.03
N ALA A 96 -4.49 21.14 24.80
CA ALA A 96 -4.19 21.39 26.21
C ALA A 96 -3.13 22.49 26.38
N ALA A 97 -2.18 22.61 25.44
CA ALA A 97 -1.18 23.67 25.42
C ALA A 97 -1.76 25.04 25.01
N GLU A 98 -2.78 25.08 24.14
CA GLU A 98 -3.45 26.33 23.73
C GLU A 98 -4.47 26.89 24.76
N GLY A 99 -4.79 26.14 25.82
CA GLY A 99 -5.71 26.59 26.87
C GLY A 99 -5.17 27.67 27.82
N GLY A 100 -3.90 28.05 27.70
CA GLY A 100 -3.25 29.07 28.54
C GLY A 100 -2.86 30.30 27.74
N GLN A 101 -3.46 31.45 28.10
CA GLN A 101 -3.04 32.82 27.77
C GLN A 101 -3.67 33.50 26.54
N ARG A 102 -4.88 34.05 26.75
CA ARG A 102 -5.27 35.31 26.10
C ARG A 102 -4.48 36.48 26.71
N PRO A 103 -3.78 37.33 25.94
CA PRO A 103 -3.67 38.73 26.28
C PRO A 103 -4.91 39.47 25.78
N ARG A 104 -5.65 39.95 26.76
CA ARG A 104 -6.77 40.89 26.65
C ARG A 104 -6.17 42.28 26.42
N GLY A 105 -6.46 42.92 25.29
CA GLY A 105 -6.04 44.29 24.94
C GLY A 105 -5.33 44.30 23.57
N ALA A 106 -5.73 45.04 22.54
CA ALA A 106 -6.36 46.35 22.53
C ALA A 106 -7.35 46.48 21.37
N LEU A 107 -8.59 46.88 21.69
CA LEU A 107 -9.40 47.70 20.79
C LEU A 107 -8.77 49.09 20.82
N GLY A 108 -7.83 49.36 19.91
CA GLY A 108 -7.22 50.67 19.70
C GLY A 108 -7.75 51.27 18.40
N SER A 109 -8.76 52.13 18.54
CA SER A 109 -8.90 53.39 17.80
C SER A 109 -8.27 53.53 16.41
N GLY A 110 -9.13 53.59 15.38
CA GLY A 110 -9.12 54.63 14.34
C GLY A 110 -8.04 54.61 13.26
N GLU A 111 -8.40 54.17 12.05
CA GLU A 111 -8.08 54.93 10.84
C GLU A 111 -9.06 54.57 9.68
N PRO A 112 -9.82 55.54 9.13
CA PRO A 112 -10.53 55.34 7.88
C PRO A 112 -9.52 55.45 6.73
N ILE A 113 -9.40 54.41 5.92
CA ILE A 113 -8.65 54.49 4.66
C ILE A 113 -9.49 55.35 3.70
N GLN A 114 -9.21 56.65 3.76
CA GLN A 114 -9.82 57.71 3.00
C GLN A 114 -9.35 57.63 1.54
N GLY A 115 -10.31 57.65 0.61
CA GLY A 115 -10.11 58.24 -0.71
C GLY A 115 -9.53 57.34 -1.80
N VAL A 116 -10.39 56.53 -2.42
CA VAL A 116 -10.33 56.40 -3.88
C VAL A 116 -11.71 56.79 -4.42
N PRO A 117 -11.89 57.98 -5.03
CA PRO A 117 -13.14 58.34 -5.66
C PRO A 117 -13.37 57.48 -6.91
N VAL A 118 -14.43 56.68 -6.86
CA VAL A 118 -15.10 56.17 -8.06
C VAL A 118 -15.75 57.37 -8.75
N SER A 119 -15.17 57.85 -9.86
CA SER A 119 -15.84 58.46 -11.03
C SER A 119 -14.85 59.34 -11.81
N ASP A 120 -14.47 58.93 -13.03
CA ASP A 120 -14.21 59.91 -14.10
C ASP A 120 -14.30 59.25 -15.50
N PRO A 121 -15.50 59.19 -16.14
CA PRO A 121 -15.66 58.65 -17.49
C PRO A 121 -15.32 59.65 -18.62
N ASP A 122 -14.98 60.91 -18.33
CA ASP A 122 -14.87 61.96 -19.37
C ASP A 122 -13.45 62.14 -19.97
N ARG A 123 -12.44 61.39 -19.52
CA ARG A 123 -11.08 61.47 -20.08
C ARG A 123 -10.91 60.88 -21.50
N LEU A 124 -11.95 60.29 -22.09
CA LEU A 124 -11.90 59.72 -23.44
C LEU A 124 -12.33 60.69 -24.54
N ARG A 125 -12.57 61.97 -24.23
CA ARG A 125 -13.12 62.92 -25.22
C ARG A 125 -12.59 64.35 -25.10
N GLN A 126 -11.28 64.56 -25.04
CA GLN A 126 -10.64 65.84 -25.42
C GLN A 126 -9.11 65.75 -25.33
N GLY A 127 -8.42 66.01 -26.44
CA GLY A 127 -6.98 66.28 -26.48
C GLY A 127 -6.21 65.42 -27.46
#